data_AF-A0AAP0G2L1-F1
#
_entry.id   AF-A0AAP0G2L1-F1
#
_cell.length_a   1.000
_cell.length_b   1.000
_cell.length_c   1.000
_cell.angle_alpha   90.00
_cell.angle_beta   90.00
_cell.angle_gamma   90.00
#
_symmetry.space_group_name_H-M   'P 1'
#
loop_
_entity.id
_entity.type
_entity.pdbx_description
1 polymer ?
#
loop_
_entity_poly.entity_id
_entity_poly.type
_entity_poly.pdbx_seq_one_letter_code
_entity_poly.pdbx_strand_id
1 'polypeptide(L)'
;MMMALGLSAPSYKPLFTSPCPSSTSSSSMKGLFILPSPISSFHGIRIQSPSSKSAAPVPSRGVGGLMMVRAAKRVDELKELRGRTTDELNEEVIDLKGELFMLRLQRSARNQFKSSEFRRMHKRIARMLTIKREREIEEGVGRRLSRKLDKKWKRSIVVRPPPSLRKQQQLDEVQKAADQSEKP
;
A
#
# COMPACT_ATOMS: atom_id res chain seq x y z
N MET A 1 -18.45 -62.76 -53.14
CA MET A 1 -17.83 -61.57 -53.76
C MET A 1 -18.20 -60.36 -52.92
N MET A 2 -17.46 -60.09 -51.84
CA MET A 2 -16.43 -59.04 -51.70
C MET A 2 -16.95 -57.62 -51.97
N MET A 3 -17.27 -56.89 -50.89
CA MET A 3 -17.35 -55.43 -50.86
C MET A 3 -16.18 -54.93 -50.02
N ALA A 4 -15.19 -54.34 -50.70
CA ALA A 4 -14.00 -53.73 -50.10
C ALA A 4 -14.32 -52.28 -49.70
N LEU A 5 -14.24 -51.98 -48.40
CA LEU A 5 -14.30 -50.61 -47.89
C LEU A 5 -12.90 -50.01 -47.94
N GLY A 6 -12.72 -49.01 -48.81
CA GLY A 6 -11.51 -48.21 -48.91
C GLY A 6 -11.38 -47.23 -47.75
N LEU A 7 -10.33 -47.39 -46.95
CA LEU A 7 -9.88 -46.42 -45.97
C LEU A 7 -8.75 -45.59 -46.58
N SER A 8 -9.08 -44.33 -46.85
CA SER A 8 -8.17 -43.26 -47.26
C SER A 8 -7.26 -42.86 -46.10
N ALA A 9 -5.95 -42.94 -46.31
CA ALA A 9 -4.93 -42.45 -45.38
C ALA A 9 -4.41 -41.09 -45.86
N PRO A 10 -4.52 -40.00 -45.07
CA PRO A 10 -3.82 -38.77 -45.36
C PRO A 10 -2.39 -38.77 -44.77
N SER A 11 -1.45 -38.73 -45.70
CA SER A 11 -0.05 -38.36 -45.55
C SER A 11 0.14 -37.04 -44.81
N TYR A 12 0.95 -37.04 -43.74
CA TYR A 12 1.62 -35.83 -43.26
C TYR A 12 3.09 -36.13 -43.00
N LYS A 13 3.94 -35.41 -43.73
CA LYS A 13 5.40 -35.46 -43.67
C LYS A 13 5.94 -34.71 -42.44
N PRO A 14 7.13 -35.07 -41.95
CA PRO A 14 7.70 -34.52 -40.73
C PRO A 14 8.77 -33.44 -41.00
N LEU A 15 9.24 -32.84 -39.89
CA LEU A 15 10.51 -32.11 -39.68
C LEU A 15 10.58 -30.65 -40.19
N PHE A 16 10.57 -29.71 -39.24
CA PHE A 16 11.46 -28.56 -39.29
C PHE A 16 11.95 -28.22 -37.88
N THR A 17 13.27 -28.23 -37.76
CA THR A 17 14.06 -28.07 -36.54
C THR A 17 14.69 -26.68 -36.49
N SER A 18 14.56 -26.01 -35.33
CA SER A 18 15.48 -25.01 -34.74
C SER A 18 15.64 -23.64 -35.46
N PRO A 19 16.29 -22.61 -34.86
CA PRO A 19 16.86 -22.49 -33.50
C PRO A 19 16.50 -21.18 -32.75
N CYS A 20 16.72 -21.22 -31.43
CA CYS A 20 16.81 -20.06 -30.53
C CYS A 20 17.99 -19.14 -30.92
N PRO A 21 17.94 -17.86 -30.54
CA PRO A 21 19.16 -17.12 -30.24
C PRO A 21 19.25 -16.81 -28.73
N SER A 22 20.30 -17.36 -28.10
CA SER A 22 20.93 -16.81 -26.92
C SER A 22 22.10 -15.92 -27.34
N SER A 23 22.18 -14.71 -26.81
CA SER A 23 23.43 -13.95 -26.79
C SER A 23 23.52 -13.02 -25.58
N THR A 24 24.69 -13.12 -24.99
CA THR A 24 25.22 -12.49 -23.77
C THR A 24 25.71 -11.07 -23.99
N SER A 25 25.58 -10.26 -22.92
CA SER A 25 26.55 -9.31 -22.37
C SER A 25 27.15 -8.15 -23.19
N SER A 26 27.07 -6.98 -22.53
CA SER A 26 27.99 -5.83 -22.55
C SER A 26 27.97 -4.87 -23.74
N SER A 27 27.62 -3.61 -23.47
CA SER A 27 28.55 -2.49 -23.53
C SER A 27 27.82 -1.18 -23.25
N SER A 28 28.40 -0.41 -22.33
CA SER A 28 28.17 1.01 -22.15
C SER A 28 28.38 1.72 -23.48
N MET A 29 27.39 2.46 -23.97
CA MET A 29 27.64 3.62 -24.84
C MET A 29 26.58 4.68 -24.56
N LYS A 30 27.09 5.87 -24.26
CA LYS A 30 26.37 7.12 -24.04
C LYS A 30 25.68 7.49 -25.34
N GLY A 31 24.37 7.72 -25.30
CA GLY A 31 23.59 8.18 -26.44
C GLY A 31 22.51 9.14 -25.99
N LEU A 32 22.83 10.43 -26.01
CA LEU A 32 21.89 11.54 -25.85
C LEU A 32 20.93 11.54 -27.04
N PHE A 33 19.77 10.91 -26.89
CA PHE A 33 18.65 11.15 -27.80
C PHE A 33 17.87 12.36 -27.29
N ILE A 34 18.36 13.54 -27.68
CA ILE A 34 17.66 14.81 -27.55
C ILE A 34 16.59 14.82 -28.64
N LEU A 35 15.32 14.60 -28.26
CA LEU A 35 14.20 14.89 -29.14
C LEU A 35 14.09 16.43 -29.31
N PRO A 36 13.91 16.96 -30.54
CA PRO A 36 13.73 18.40 -30.74
C PRO A 36 12.37 18.80 -30.16
N SER A 37 12.40 19.59 -29.09
CA SER A 37 11.20 20.20 -28.52
C SER A 37 10.80 21.40 -29.40
N PRO A 38 9.51 21.61 -29.70
CA PRO A 38 9.08 22.77 -30.46
C PRO A 38 9.39 24.07 -29.71
N ILE A 39 9.89 25.03 -30.47
CA ILE A 39 10.19 26.40 -30.08
C ILE A 39 9.00 27.00 -29.33
N SER A 40 9.18 27.18 -28.01
CA SER A 40 8.36 28.09 -27.20
C SER A 40 9.25 29.25 -26.79
N SER A 41 8.83 30.48 -27.09
CA SER A 41 9.61 31.71 -26.94
C SER A 41 9.59 32.28 -25.51
N PHE A 42 9.21 31.49 -24.51
CA PHE A 42 9.20 31.96 -23.13
C PHE A 42 10.60 31.82 -22.50
N HIS A 43 11.41 32.86 -22.65
CA HIS A 43 12.66 33.02 -21.89
C HIS A 43 12.31 33.47 -20.46
N GLY A 44 11.72 32.55 -19.69
CA GLY A 44 11.45 32.76 -18.28
C GLY A 44 12.74 33.06 -17.51
N ILE A 45 12.66 33.95 -16.52
CA ILE A 45 13.76 34.38 -15.66
C ILE A 45 14.47 33.13 -15.09
N ARG A 46 15.68 32.86 -15.59
CA ARG A 46 16.54 31.79 -15.09
C ARG A 46 17.20 32.29 -13.81
N ILE A 47 16.52 32.10 -12.67
CA ILE A 47 17.15 32.29 -11.36
C ILE A 47 18.24 31.22 -11.25
N GLN A 48 19.49 31.62 -11.45
CA GLN A 48 20.65 30.78 -11.16
C GLN A 48 20.68 30.58 -9.65
N SER A 49 20.28 29.40 -9.18
CA SER A 49 20.58 29.02 -7.80
C SER A 49 22.09 28.83 -7.69
N PRO A 50 22.78 29.47 -6.73
CA PRO A 50 24.18 29.18 -6.51
C PRO A 50 24.29 27.70 -6.14
N SER A 51 25.19 27.00 -6.82
CA SER A 51 25.60 25.65 -6.45
C SER A 51 26.08 25.67 -5.00
N SER A 52 25.25 25.15 -4.10
CA SER A 52 25.64 24.93 -2.72
C SER A 52 26.79 23.92 -2.73
N LYS A 53 27.99 24.42 -2.45
CA LYS A 53 29.13 23.59 -2.08
C LYS A 53 28.65 22.67 -0.96
N SER A 54 28.77 21.36 -1.18
CA SER A 54 28.38 20.34 -0.21
C SER A 54 29.16 20.56 1.09
N ALA A 55 28.51 21.12 2.10
CA ALA A 55 29.02 21.10 3.47
C ALA A 55 29.13 19.63 3.91
N ALA A 56 30.28 19.25 4.47
CA ALA A 56 30.52 17.92 5.00
C ALA A 56 29.44 17.54 6.03
N PRO A 57 29.04 16.25 6.10
CA PRO A 57 28.04 15.82 7.08
C PRO A 57 28.60 16.01 8.49
N VAL A 58 28.01 16.93 9.25
CA VAL A 58 28.24 17.02 10.69
C VAL A 58 27.79 15.70 11.34
N PRO A 59 28.62 15.07 12.19
CA PRO A 59 28.23 13.84 12.87
C PRO A 59 27.06 14.17 13.82
N SER A 60 25.88 13.61 13.54
CA SER A 60 24.69 13.75 14.38
C SER A 60 24.89 13.00 15.69
N ARG A 61 25.53 13.66 16.67
CA ARG A 61 25.58 13.20 18.05
C ARG A 61 24.13 13.13 18.59
N GLY A 62 23.66 11.93 18.91
CA GLY A 62 22.53 11.73 19.84
C GLY A 62 21.28 10.99 19.36
N VAL A 63 21.20 10.45 18.13
CA VAL A 63 19.95 9.82 17.63
C VAL A 63 19.89 8.29 17.83
N GLY A 64 20.99 7.66 18.27
CA GLY A 64 21.11 6.20 18.39
C GLY A 64 20.11 5.55 19.37
N GLY A 65 19.93 6.14 20.56
CA GLY A 65 18.98 5.62 21.56
C GLY A 65 17.52 5.71 21.10
N LEU A 66 17.14 6.80 20.43
CA LEU A 66 15.78 7.00 19.93
C LEU A 66 15.44 6.05 18.77
N MET A 67 16.43 5.69 17.95
CA MET A 67 16.30 4.70 16.88
C MET A 67 15.99 3.31 17.44
N MET A 68 16.67 2.89 18.52
CA MET A 68 16.48 1.58 19.15
C MET A 68 15.08 1.45 19.81
N VAL A 69 14.63 2.47 20.55
CA VAL A 69 13.28 2.47 21.17
C VAL A 69 12.18 2.43 20.09
N ARG A 70 12.37 3.15 18.99
CA ARG A 70 11.40 3.13 17.87
C ARG A 70 11.45 1.80 17.11
N ALA A 71 12.58 1.09 17.11
CA ALA A 71 12.68 -0.25 16.56
C ALA A 71 11.92 -1.27 17.42
N ALA A 72 12.09 -1.24 18.75
CA ALA A 72 11.40 -2.13 19.69
C ALA A 72 9.87 -2.05 19.52
N LYS A 73 9.31 -0.83 19.59
CA LYS A 73 7.86 -0.60 19.39
C LYS A 73 7.35 -1.11 18.04
N ARG A 74 8.17 -1.04 16.98
CA ARG A 74 7.79 -1.58 15.66
C ARG A 74 7.73 -3.10 15.66
N VAL A 75 8.67 -3.74 16.33
CA VAL A 75 8.75 -5.21 16.43
C VAL A 75 7.56 -5.73 17.23
N ASP A 76 7.23 -5.09 18.35
CA ASP A 76 6.08 -5.49 19.17
C ASP A 76 4.77 -5.34 18.41
N GLU A 77 4.55 -4.19 17.73
CA GLU A 77 3.40 -3.99 16.84
C GLU A 77 3.33 -5.07 15.75
N LEU A 78 4.45 -5.53 15.19
CA LEU A 78 4.43 -6.58 14.16
C LEU A 78 4.07 -7.96 14.73
N LYS A 79 4.50 -8.27 15.95
CA LYS A 79 4.13 -9.51 16.64
C LYS A 79 2.63 -9.54 16.92
N GLU A 80 2.07 -8.45 17.43
CA GLU A 80 0.62 -8.32 17.66
C GLU A 80 -0.18 -8.53 16.37
N LEU A 81 0.23 -7.87 15.28
CA LEU A 81 -0.49 -7.97 14.01
C LEU A 81 -0.42 -9.36 13.38
N ARG A 82 0.67 -10.10 13.59
CA ARG A 82 0.79 -11.49 13.12
C ARG A 82 -0.11 -12.45 13.91
N GLY A 83 -0.41 -12.14 15.18
CA GLY A 83 -1.33 -12.91 16.01
C GLY A 83 -2.82 -12.72 15.70
N ARG A 84 -3.20 -11.66 14.97
CA ARG A 84 -4.60 -11.38 14.60
C ARG A 84 -5.08 -12.19 13.41
N THR A 85 -6.38 -12.47 13.35
CA THR A 85 -7.01 -13.15 12.20
C THR A 85 -7.13 -12.21 10.98
N THR A 86 -7.35 -12.76 9.78
CA THR A 86 -7.46 -11.95 8.55
C THR A 86 -8.66 -11.01 8.55
N ASP A 87 -9.74 -11.40 9.21
CA ASP A 87 -10.97 -10.62 9.28
C ASP A 87 -10.84 -9.48 10.27
N GLU A 88 -10.26 -9.73 11.45
CA GLU A 88 -9.88 -8.68 12.40
C GLU A 88 -8.96 -7.62 11.77
N LEU A 89 -7.97 -8.05 10.97
CA LEU A 89 -7.10 -7.13 10.24
C LEU A 89 -7.89 -6.25 9.25
N ASN A 90 -8.88 -6.81 8.57
CA ASN A 90 -9.70 -6.04 7.62
C ASN A 90 -10.58 -5.02 8.35
N GLU A 91 -11.18 -5.41 9.47
CA GLU A 91 -12.00 -4.51 10.30
C GLU A 91 -11.17 -3.37 10.87
N GLU A 92 -10.00 -3.67 11.43
CA GLU A 92 -9.11 -2.65 11.98
C GLU A 92 -8.57 -1.69 10.90
N VAL A 93 -8.34 -2.19 9.67
CA VAL A 93 -8.01 -1.32 8.53
C VAL A 93 -9.15 -0.32 8.25
N ILE A 94 -10.41 -0.75 8.33
CA ILE A 94 -11.58 0.12 8.11
C ILE A 94 -11.67 1.16 9.23
N ASP A 95 -11.49 0.72 10.48
CA ASP A 95 -11.60 1.58 11.65
C ASP A 95 -10.50 2.64 11.70
N LEU A 96 -9.24 2.26 11.44
CA LEU A 96 -8.13 3.22 11.35
C LEU A 96 -8.30 4.22 10.20
N LYS A 97 -8.92 3.82 9.08
CA LYS A 97 -9.24 4.76 8.00
C LYS A 97 -10.34 5.74 8.41
N GLY A 98 -11.32 5.29 9.19
CA GLY A 98 -12.35 6.16 9.77
C GLY A 98 -11.76 7.18 10.75
N GLU A 99 -10.89 6.73 11.65
CA GLU A 99 -10.19 7.63 12.58
C GLU A 99 -9.31 8.65 11.83
N LEU A 100 -8.64 8.20 10.76
CA LEU A 100 -7.81 9.08 9.94
C LEU A 100 -8.64 10.17 9.26
N PHE A 101 -9.87 9.85 8.85
CA PHE A 101 -10.80 10.84 8.32
C PHE A 101 -11.17 11.88 9.38
N MET A 102 -11.44 11.46 10.62
CA MET A 102 -11.69 12.40 11.73
C MET A 102 -10.50 13.30 12.01
N LEU A 103 -9.28 12.77 12.01
CA LEU A 103 -8.07 13.59 12.15
C LEU A 103 -7.93 14.63 11.03
N ARG A 104 -8.33 14.29 9.79
CA ARG A 104 -8.34 15.26 8.68
C ARG A 104 -9.37 16.37 8.92
N LEU A 105 -10.56 16.03 9.40
CA LEU A 105 -11.60 17.01 9.75
C LEU A 105 -11.16 17.93 10.90
N GLN A 106 -10.56 17.37 11.95
CA GLN A 106 -9.99 18.15 13.06
C GLN A 106 -8.90 19.10 12.56
N ARG A 107 -8.05 18.64 11.64
CA ARG A 107 -7.00 19.47 11.02
C ARG A 107 -7.59 20.61 10.20
N SER A 108 -8.65 20.37 9.42
CA SER A 108 -9.32 21.46 8.68
C SER A 108 -10.03 22.45 9.60
N ALA A 109 -10.60 21.97 10.71
CA ALA A 109 -11.22 22.81 11.73
C ALA A 109 -10.20 23.65 12.53
N ARG A 110 -8.89 23.47 12.30
CA ARG A 110 -7.79 24.08 13.06
C ARG A 110 -7.83 23.77 14.56
N ASN A 111 -8.40 22.62 14.92
CA ASN A 111 -8.35 22.12 16.30
C ASN A 111 -6.94 21.67 16.67
N GLN A 112 -6.67 21.54 17.97
CA GLN A 112 -5.41 20.98 18.44
C GLN A 112 -5.40 19.46 18.22
N PHE A 113 -4.46 18.95 17.42
CA PHE A 113 -4.28 17.52 17.17
C PHE A 113 -2.79 17.16 17.11
N LYS A 114 -2.48 15.87 17.34
CA LYS A 114 -1.11 15.35 17.26
C LYS A 114 -0.76 14.97 15.81
N SER A 115 0.19 15.68 15.20
CA SER A 115 0.63 15.41 13.81
C SER A 115 1.30 14.05 13.62
N SER A 116 1.87 13.48 14.69
CA SER A 116 2.46 12.14 14.70
C SER A 116 1.45 11.04 14.38
N GLU A 117 0.18 11.23 14.73
CA GLU A 117 -0.86 10.21 14.59
C GLU A 117 -1.16 9.91 13.12
N PHE A 118 -1.15 10.93 12.24
CA PHE A 118 -1.25 10.70 10.78
C PHE A 118 -0.22 9.68 10.29
N ARG A 119 1.05 9.89 10.66
CA ARG A 119 2.14 9.01 10.23
C ARG A 119 2.08 7.65 10.91
N ARG A 120 1.69 7.59 12.18
CA ARG A 120 1.54 6.34 12.94
C ARG A 120 0.45 5.46 12.32
N MET A 121 -0.74 6.03 12.10
CA MET A 121 -1.90 5.33 11.55
C MET A 121 -1.67 4.88 10.11
N HIS A 122 -1.11 5.73 9.24
CA HIS A 122 -0.74 5.33 7.87
C HIS A 122 0.22 4.14 7.86
N LYS A 123 1.25 4.19 8.73
CA LYS A 123 2.22 3.09 8.84
C LYS A 123 1.59 1.81 9.39
N ARG A 124 0.63 1.93 10.31
CA ARG A 124 -0.09 0.77 10.87
C ARG A 124 -0.96 0.09 9.81
N ILE A 125 -1.73 0.88 9.04
CA ILE A 125 -2.52 0.38 7.90
C ILE A 125 -1.61 -0.33 6.88
N ALA A 126 -0.47 0.28 6.54
CA ALA A 126 0.48 -0.31 5.60
C ALA A 126 0.98 -1.69 6.08
N ARG A 127 1.33 -1.82 7.36
CA ARG A 127 1.79 -3.10 7.95
C ARG A 127 0.70 -4.19 7.95
N MET A 128 -0.55 -3.83 8.23
CA MET A 128 -1.65 -4.79 8.16
C MET A 128 -1.86 -5.30 6.74
N LEU A 129 -1.80 -4.42 5.75
CA LEU A 129 -1.92 -4.79 4.34
C LEU A 129 -0.75 -5.63 3.84
N THR A 130 0.48 -5.41 4.35
CA THR A 130 1.62 -6.28 4.02
C THR A 130 1.44 -7.67 4.60
N ILE A 131 1.03 -7.80 5.85
CA ILE A 131 0.78 -9.12 6.49
C ILE A 131 -0.33 -9.87 5.75
N LYS A 132 -1.43 -9.19 5.41
CA LYS A 132 -2.49 -9.79 4.58
C LYS A 132 -1.94 -10.29 3.24
N ARG A 133 -1.06 -9.52 2.60
CA ARG A 133 -0.46 -9.92 1.32
C ARG A 133 0.55 -11.07 1.46
N GLU A 134 1.29 -11.13 2.56
CA GLU A 134 2.19 -12.26 2.89
C GLU A 134 1.38 -13.55 2.99
N ARG A 135 0.26 -13.55 3.73
CA ARG A 135 -0.65 -14.69 3.84
C ARG A 135 -1.23 -15.12 2.49
N GLU A 136 -1.68 -14.18 1.66
CA GLU A 136 -2.14 -14.48 0.29
C GLU A 136 -1.05 -15.14 -0.58
N ILE A 137 0.22 -14.81 -0.35
CA ILE A 137 1.35 -15.40 -1.09
C ILE A 137 1.62 -16.82 -0.59
N GLU A 138 1.54 -17.06 0.72
CA GLU A 138 1.64 -18.40 1.32
C GLU A 138 0.55 -19.35 0.80
N GLU A 139 -0.67 -18.83 0.60
CA GLU A 139 -1.79 -19.55 -0.05
C GLU A 139 -1.57 -19.80 -1.57
N GLY A 140 -0.53 -19.21 -2.17
CA GLY A 140 -0.23 -19.34 -3.60
C GLY A 140 -1.06 -18.42 -4.51
N VAL A 141 -1.70 -17.37 -3.98
CA VAL A 141 -2.55 -16.48 -4.78
C VAL A 141 -1.70 -15.52 -5.63
N GLY A 142 -1.75 -15.75 -6.95
CA GLY A 142 -1.09 -14.89 -7.93
C GLY A 142 -1.56 -13.42 -7.90
N ARG A 143 -0.69 -12.51 -8.38
CA ARG A 143 -0.93 -11.05 -8.35
C ARG A 143 -2.24 -10.61 -9.00
N ARG A 144 -2.66 -11.27 -10.09
CA ARG A 144 -3.90 -10.92 -10.81
C ARG A 144 -5.16 -11.28 -10.02
N LEU A 145 -5.17 -12.45 -9.39
CA LEU A 145 -6.29 -12.92 -8.57
C LEU A 145 -6.43 -12.07 -7.31
N SER A 146 -5.32 -11.79 -6.61
CA SER A 146 -5.30 -10.89 -5.45
C SER A 146 -5.93 -9.52 -5.75
N ARG A 147 -5.61 -8.89 -6.89
CA ARG A 147 -6.26 -7.62 -7.28
C ARG A 147 -7.75 -7.74 -7.53
N LYS A 148 -8.23 -8.87 -8.07
CA LYS A 148 -9.67 -9.09 -8.28
C LYS A 148 -10.39 -9.23 -6.94
N LEU A 149 -9.80 -9.99 -6.00
CA LEU A 149 -10.30 -10.14 -4.64
C LEU A 149 -10.31 -8.80 -3.87
N ASP A 150 -9.21 -8.04 -3.93
CA ASP A 150 -9.10 -6.71 -3.30
C ASP A 150 -10.13 -5.72 -3.86
N LYS A 151 -10.36 -5.72 -5.19
CA LYS A 151 -11.42 -4.91 -5.80
C LYS A 151 -12.82 -5.33 -5.34
N LYS A 152 -13.08 -6.64 -5.27
CA LYS A 152 -14.37 -7.18 -4.79
C LYS A 152 -14.60 -6.76 -3.33
N TRP A 153 -13.60 -6.91 -2.48
CA TRP A 153 -13.64 -6.49 -1.09
C TRP A 153 -13.87 -4.99 -0.95
N LYS A 154 -13.12 -4.14 -1.67
CA LYS A 154 -13.31 -2.68 -1.62
C LYS A 154 -14.71 -2.24 -2.02
N ARG A 155 -15.37 -2.95 -2.94
CA ARG A 155 -16.75 -2.68 -3.34
C ARG A 155 -17.76 -3.09 -2.28
N SER A 156 -17.47 -4.10 -1.47
CA SER A 156 -18.36 -4.56 -0.39
C SER A 156 -18.22 -3.78 0.92
N ILE A 157 -17.28 -2.84 1.02
CA ILE A 157 -17.09 -2.04 2.24
C ILE A 157 -18.27 -1.09 2.42
N VAL A 158 -19.01 -1.28 3.50
CA VAL A 158 -20.04 -0.33 3.98
C VAL A 158 -19.36 0.71 4.87
N VAL A 159 -19.60 1.99 4.61
CA VAL A 159 -19.06 3.09 5.41
C VAL A 159 -19.75 3.10 6.78
N ARG A 160 -18.96 3.01 7.84
CA ARG A 160 -19.41 3.00 9.23
C ARG A 160 -18.72 4.10 10.02
N PRO A 161 -19.36 4.72 11.04
CA PRO A 161 -18.72 5.74 11.86
C PRO A 161 -17.53 5.14 12.62
N PRO A 162 -16.42 5.88 12.82
CA PRO A 162 -15.24 5.37 13.50
C PRO A 162 -15.54 4.98 14.95
N PRO A 163 -14.82 3.99 15.50
CA PRO A 163 -15.09 3.45 16.83
C PRO A 163 -14.91 4.48 17.95
N SER A 164 -14.00 5.45 17.78
CA SER A 164 -13.80 6.54 18.75
C SER A 164 -15.07 7.36 18.97
N LEU A 165 -15.80 7.68 17.90
CA LEU A 165 -17.07 8.41 17.98
C LEU A 165 -18.16 7.57 18.62
N ARG A 166 -18.26 6.29 18.25
CA ARG A 166 -19.26 5.37 18.85
C ARG A 166 -19.07 5.27 20.36
N LYS A 167 -17.82 5.15 20.81
CA LYS A 167 -17.48 5.11 22.24
C LYS A 167 -17.86 6.41 22.95
N GLN A 168 -17.62 7.57 22.34
CA GLN A 168 -18.03 8.86 22.91
C GLN A 168 -19.55 8.95 23.06
N GLN A 169 -20.30 8.60 22.02
CA GLN A 169 -21.76 8.60 22.05
C GLN A 169 -22.33 7.70 23.15
N GLN A 170 -21.80 6.49 23.28
CA GLN A 170 -22.21 5.56 24.34
C GLN A 170 -21.94 6.11 25.74
N LEU A 171 -20.79 6.77 25.95
CA LEU A 171 -20.46 7.38 27.24
C LEU A 171 -21.42 8.54 27.56
N ASP A 172 -21.70 9.39 26.58
CA ASP A 172 -22.63 10.51 26.75
C ASP A 172 -24.06 10.03 27.03
N GLU A 173 -24.49 8.92 26.41
CA GLU A 173 -25.79 8.28 26.66
C GLU A 173 -25.88 7.69 28.06
N VAL A 174 -24.83 7.00 28.51
CA VAL A 174 -24.76 6.44 29.88
C VAL A 174 -24.80 7.55 30.92
N GLN A 175 -24.08 8.65 30.70
CA GLN A 175 -24.11 9.83 31.59
C GLN A 175 -25.51 10.44 31.66
N LYS A 176 -26.16 10.65 30.50
CA LYS A 176 -27.53 11.16 30.45
C LYS A 176 -28.53 10.24 31.15
N ALA A 177 -28.36 8.92 31.05
CA ALA A 177 -29.22 7.96 31.74
C ALA A 177 -29.03 8.02 33.27
N ALA A 178 -27.80 8.17 33.74
CA ALA A 178 -27.50 8.37 35.16
C ALA A 178 -28.13 9.68 35.68
N ASP A 179 -27.94 10.79 34.97
CA ASP A 179 -28.52 12.09 35.31
C ASP A 179 -30.06 12.10 35.29
N GLN A 180 -30.67 11.24 34.47
CA GLN A 180 -32.13 11.05 34.43
C GLN A 180 -32.64 10.18 35.58
N SER A 181 -31.85 9.23 36.07
CA SER A 181 -32.20 8.41 37.24
C SER A 181 -32.00 9.14 38.57
N GLU A 182 -31.19 10.19 38.60
CA GLU A 182 -30.95 11.02 39.79
C GLU A 182 -31.89 12.24 39.90
N LYS A 183 -32.78 12.47 38.91
CA LYS A 183 -33.82 13.50 39.04
C LYS A 183 -34.94 13.01 39.96
N PRO A 184 -35.20 13.69 41.10
CA PRO A 184 -36.26 13.33 42.04
C PRO A 184 -37.66 13.56 41.47
#